data_AF-A0A2K3M322-F1
#
_entry.id   AF-A0A2K3M322-F1
#
_cell.length_a   1.000
_cell.length_b   1.000
_cell.length_c   1.000
_cell.angle_alpha   90.00
_cell.angle_beta   90.00
_cell.angle_gamma   90.00
#
_symmetry.space_group_name_H-M   'P 1'
#
loop_
_entity.id
_entity.type
_entity.pdbx_description
1 polymer ?
#
loop_
_entity_poly.entity_id
_entity_poly.type
_entity_poly.pdbx_seq_one_letter_code
_entity_poly.pdbx_strand_id
1 'polypeptide(L)' 'MKGVRKVGLVARVDNTFKALDEFFEEVLKEHLDPNNRKKEEEEKDIVDVLLELKKKGRLSIDLTNDHIKAVIM' A
#
# COMPACT_ATOMS: atom_id res chain seq x y z
N MET A 1 -34.29 21.58 -10.00
CA MET A 1 -33.15 21.16 -9.14
C MET A 1 -32.12 20.42 -10.01
N LYS A 2 -30.91 20.96 -10.20
CA LYS A 2 -29.88 20.39 -11.10
C LYS A 2 -29.05 19.33 -10.36
N GLY A 3 -29.30 18.06 -10.65
CA GLY A 3 -28.67 16.90 -10.02
C GLY A 3 -27.36 16.43 -10.66
N VAL A 4 -26.33 17.28 -10.77
CA VAL A 4 -25.08 16.89 -11.48
C VAL A 4 -23.79 17.04 -10.64
N ARG A 5 -23.86 17.42 -9.36
CA ARG A 5 -22.62 17.62 -8.54
C ARG A 5 -22.15 16.40 -7.75
N LYS A 6 -22.99 15.42 -7.47
CA LYS A 6 -22.59 14.26 -6.64
C LYS A 6 -21.70 13.26 -7.39
N VAL A 7 -21.98 13.01 -8.69
CA VAL A 7 -21.22 12.05 -9.50
C VAL A 7 -19.78 12.50 -9.74
N GLY A 8 -19.56 13.80 -9.98
CA GLY A 8 -18.21 14.32 -10.22
C GLY A 8 -17.29 14.28 -9.00
N LEU A 9 -17.82 14.43 -7.78
CA LEU A 9 -17.01 14.33 -6.55
C LEU A 9 -16.64 12.89 -6.24
N VAL A 10 -17.58 11.95 -6.40
CA VAL A 10 -17.31 10.50 -6.23
C VAL A 10 -16.25 10.04 -7.23
N ALA A 11 -16.40 10.40 -8.51
CA ALA A 11 -15.42 10.03 -9.54
C ALA A 11 -14.01 10.59 -9.26
N ARG A 12 -13.91 11.81 -8.69
CA ARG A 12 -12.61 12.38 -8.29
C ARG A 12 -11.97 11.60 -7.16
N VAL A 13 -12.75 11.23 -6.14
CA VAL A 13 -12.27 10.42 -5.02
C VAL A 13 -11.80 9.06 -5.51
N ASP A 14 -12.60 8.37 -6.34
CA ASP A 14 -12.25 7.06 -6.89
C ASP A 14 -10.96 7.11 -7.72
N ASN A 15 -10.78 8.15 -8.54
CA ASN A 15 -9.56 8.31 -9.34
C ASN A 15 -8.33 8.58 -8.46
N THR A 16 -8.47 9.37 -7.38
CA THR A 16 -7.37 9.58 -6.43
C THR A 16 -7.02 8.29 -5.69
N PHE A 17 -8.01 7.52 -5.25
CA PHE A 17 -7.77 6.23 -4.61
C PHE A 17 -7.05 5.26 -5.55
N LYS A 18 -7.45 5.16 -6.82
CA LYS A 18 -6.77 4.31 -7.81
C LYS A 18 -5.32 4.71 -8.03
N ALA A 19 -5.06 6.01 -8.22
CA ALA A 19 -3.70 6.50 -8.43
C ALA A 19 -2.79 6.22 -7.21
N LEU A 20 -3.35 6.34 -6.00
CA LEU A 20 -2.62 6.06 -4.77
C LEU A 20 -2.39 4.55 -4.58
N ASP A 21 -3.37 3.72 -4.92
CA ASP A 21 -3.26 2.27 -4.90
C ASP A 21 -2.18 1.78 -5.87
N GLU A 22 -2.19 2.26 -7.10
CA GLU A 22 -1.16 1.98 -8.12
C GLU A 22 0.24 2.38 -7.64
N PHE A 23 0.37 3.57 -7.06
CA PHE A 23 1.63 4.04 -6.48
C PHE A 23 2.14 3.11 -5.38
N PHE A 24 1.29 2.72 -4.42
CA PHE A 24 1.73 1.83 -3.34
C PHE A 24 2.02 0.40 -3.79
N GLU A 25 1.35 -0.11 -4.83
CA GLU A 25 1.72 -1.40 -5.42
C GLU A 25 3.15 -1.37 -6.00
N GLU A 26 3.57 -0.26 -6.61
CA GLU A 26 4.95 -0.09 -7.08
C GLU A 26 5.93 -0.03 -5.91
N VAL A 27 5.62 0.75 -4.86
CA VAL A 27 6.43 0.82 -3.63
C VAL A 27 6.58 -0.58 -3.02
N LEU A 28 5.50 -1.33 -2.86
CA LEU A 28 5.56 -2.69 -2.29
C LEU A 28 6.39 -3.63 -3.17
N LYS A 29 6.28 -3.52 -4.49
CA LYS A 29 7.06 -4.32 -5.44
C LYS A 29 8.55 -4.04 -5.33
N GLU A 30 8.93 -2.78 -5.15
CA GLU A 30 10.33 -2.37 -4.96
C GLU A 30 10.96 -3.01 -3.71
N HIS A 31 10.26 -2.98 -2.57
CA HIS A 31 10.71 -3.60 -1.30
C HIS A 31 10.66 -5.15 -1.34
N LEU A 32 9.79 -5.71 -2.19
CA LEU A 32 9.75 -7.15 -2.41
C LEU A 32 10.89 -7.65 -3.30
N ASP A 33 11.57 -6.80 -4.06
CA ASP A 33 12.67 -7.19 -4.94
C ASP A 33 13.90 -7.65 -4.11
N PRO A 34 14.32 -8.93 -4.21
CA PRO A 34 15.51 -9.43 -3.51
C PRO A 34 16.81 -8.70 -3.88
N ASN A 35 16.87 -8.07 -5.05
CA ASN A 35 18.04 -7.31 -5.51
C ASN A 35 18.19 -5.97 -4.79
N ASN A 36 17.08 -5.41 -4.27
CA ASN A 36 17.07 -4.18 -3.48
C ASN A 36 17.34 -4.45 -2.00
N ARG A 37 16.80 -5.54 -1.45
CA ARG A 37 16.96 -5.90 -0.03
C ARG A 37 18.41 -6.07 0.45
N LYS A 38 19.35 -6.40 -0.44
CA LYS A 38 20.78 -6.53 -0.08
C LYS A 38 21.44 -5.20 0.28
N LYS A 39 20.85 -4.06 -0.12
CA LYS A 39 21.37 -2.73 0.21
C LYS A 39 20.80 -2.18 1.52
N GLU A 40 19.73 -2.78 2.03
CA GLU A 40 18.83 -2.17 3.03
C GLU A 40 18.95 -2.77 4.45
N GLU A 41 19.87 -3.70 4.73
CA GLU A 41 20.01 -4.23 6.10
C GLU A 41 20.32 -3.13 7.14
N GLU A 42 20.89 -2.00 6.71
CA GLU A 42 21.15 -0.82 7.54
C GLU A 42 20.05 0.28 7.43
N GLU A 43 19.11 0.17 6.49
CA GLU A 43 18.11 1.20 6.15
C GLU A 43 16.66 0.67 6.10
N LYS A 44 16.32 -0.33 6.93
CA LYS A 44 14.93 -0.85 6.98
C LYS A 44 13.93 0.23 7.35
N ASP A 45 12.87 0.35 6.57
CA ASP A 45 11.77 1.27 6.85
C ASP A 45 10.50 0.56 7.35
N ILE A 46 9.42 1.33 7.52
CA ILE A 46 8.14 0.78 8.01
C ILE A 46 7.52 -0.25 7.05
N VAL A 47 7.72 -0.09 5.73
CA VAL A 47 7.23 -1.01 4.71
C VAL A 47 7.94 -2.36 4.85
N ASP A 48 9.25 -2.35 5.05
CA ASP A 48 10.03 -3.57 5.31
C ASP A 48 9.54 -4.32 6.55
N VAL A 49 9.32 -3.58 7.65
CA VAL A 49 8.85 -4.16 8.91
C VAL A 49 7.47 -4.81 8.72
N LEU A 50 6.55 -4.14 8.03
CA LEU A 50 5.20 -4.67 7.76
C LEU A 50 5.25 -5.89 6.84
N LEU A 51 6.10 -5.89 5.81
CA LEU A 51 6.31 -7.03 4.91
C LEU A 51 6.95 -8.23 5.64
N GLU A 52 7.88 -7.99 6.56
CA GLU A 52 8.43 -9.03 7.43
C GLU A 52 7.38 -9.61 8.38
N LEU A 53 6.54 -8.76 8.99
CA LEU A 53 5.45 -9.20 9.86
C LEU A 53 4.46 -10.08 9.09
N LYS A 54 4.12 -9.69 7.85
CA LYS A 54 3.31 -10.50 6.93
C LYS A 54 3.95 -11.87 6.70
N LYS A 55 5.24 -11.91 6.34
CA LYS A 55 5.97 -13.17 6.08
C LYS A 55 6.05 -14.08 7.31
N LYS A 56 6.19 -13.50 8.51
CA LYS A 56 6.30 -14.28 9.75
C LYS A 56 4.98 -14.96 10.11
N GLY A 57 3.83 -14.44 9.67
CA GLY A 57 2.52 -15.06 9.87
C GLY A 57 2.14 -15.23 11.35
N ARG A 58 2.67 -14.39 12.24
CA ARG A 58 2.51 -14.52 13.70
C ARG A 58 1.31 -13.76 14.27
N LEU A 59 0.61 -13.02 13.43
CA LEU A 59 -0.57 -12.26 13.83
C LEU A 59 -1.78 -13.20 13.89
N SER A 60 -2.77 -12.83 14.71
CA SER A 60 -4.08 -13.50 14.72
C SER A 60 -4.90 -13.25 13.45
N ILE A 61 -4.40 -12.37 12.57
CA ILE A 61 -4.98 -12.03 11.28
C ILE A 61 -4.01 -12.39 10.16
N ASP A 62 -4.55 -12.70 8.98
CA ASP A 62 -3.75 -12.80 7.77
C ASP A 62 -3.45 -11.38 7.24
N LEU A 63 -2.19 -10.98 7.32
CA LEU A 63 -1.77 -9.64 6.89
C LEU A 63 -1.63 -9.62 5.36
N THR A 64 -2.46 -8.84 4.67
CA THR A 64 -2.45 -8.73 3.21
C THR A 64 -1.73 -7.45 2.78
N ASN A 65 -1.45 -7.30 1.47
CA ASN A 65 -0.91 -6.03 0.96
C ASN A 65 -1.91 -4.88 1.18
N ASP A 66 -3.21 -5.14 1.07
CA ASP A 66 -4.23 -4.13 1.34
C ASP A 66 -4.22 -3.66 2.79
N HIS A 67 -3.98 -4.56 3.75
CA HIS A 67 -3.79 -4.17 5.14
C HIS A 67 -2.55 -3.28 5.33
N ILE A 68 -1.46 -3.57 4.62
CA ILE A 68 -0.24 -2.75 4.65
C ILE A 68 -0.51 -1.37 4.05
N LYS A 69 -1.14 -1.30 2.88
CA LYS A 69 -1.55 -0.03 2.24
C LYS A 69 -2.45 0.79 3.16
N ALA A 70 -3.43 0.16 3.81
CA ALA A 70 -4.35 0.82 4.73
C ALA A 70 -3.70 1.37 6.02
N VAL A 71 -2.52 0.88 6.41
CA VAL A 71 -1.76 1.42 7.54
C VAL A 71 -0.95 2.65 7.14
N ILE A 72 -0.53 2.73 5.87
CA ILE A 72 0.32 3.81 5.34
C ILE A 72 -0.52 4.98 4.80
N MET A 73 -1.72 4.69 4.28
CA MET A 73 -2.69 5.66 3.73
C MET A 73 -3.59 6.28 4.80
#